data_AF-A0A3P8KMQ0-F1
#
_entry.id   AF-A0A3P8KMQ0-F1
#
_cell.length_a   1.000
_cell.length_b   1.000
_cell.length_c   1.000
_cell.angle_alpha   90.00
_cell.angle_beta   90.00
_cell.angle_gamma   90.00
#
_symmetry.space_group_name_H-M   'P 1'
#
loop_
_entity.id
_entity.type
_entity.pdbx_description
1 polymer ?
#
loop_
_entity_poly.entity_id
_entity_poly.type
_entity_poly.pdbx_seq_one_letter_code
_entity_poly.pdbx_strand_id
1 'polypeptide(L)'
;MVLALQAILCYLPRLIWEAITFNRVGTNLGFLLESAREASKETGKERSNRVQFIANVMDTLLFARRDLRKLENGLKDQNFLNTILHTIQNLLPRKRLGTALVTYYMIIKSFYLLNAVGQLLLMERFLGVRGEYRLFGLSILGDLIMGRHWNETSVFPRVGFCRVPIKLTSTPIPMVTVQCTLPVNMLNEKIYVFLWFWFVFVASLEVASIGVWICRLAARQSRLRSLIRYLKVADVYEESMDPLLARFELTFLRMDGSFLLQMMRLNAGSLITQEILQAMLKRYTEQEQYAQKKRVERQPSGPKSVEMEKDGLLPDSPDCTVTKRLDVV
;
A
#
# COMPACT_ATOMS: atom_id res chain seq x y z
N MET A 1 -12.21 29.58 -14.06
CA MET A 1 -10.94 29.47 -13.32
C MET A 1 -10.99 28.39 -12.25
N VAL A 2 -12.02 28.34 -11.39
CA VAL A 2 -12.12 27.31 -10.33
C VAL A 2 -12.10 25.88 -10.88
N LEU A 3 -12.89 25.56 -11.90
CA LEU A 3 -12.88 24.23 -12.54
C LEU A 3 -11.49 23.83 -13.07
N ALA A 4 -10.70 24.79 -13.56
CA ALA A 4 -9.33 24.52 -14.03
C ALA A 4 -8.39 24.21 -12.85
N LEU A 5 -8.52 24.93 -11.74
CA LEU A 5 -7.80 24.61 -10.50
C LEU A 5 -8.18 23.22 -9.98
N GLN A 6 -9.46 22.86 -10.02
CA GLN A 6 -9.93 21.52 -9.65
C GLN A 6 -9.30 20.43 -10.50
N ALA A 7 -9.23 20.64 -11.83
CA ALA A 7 -8.58 19.71 -12.74
C ALA A 7 -7.07 19.53 -12.43
N ILE A 8 -6.36 20.62 -12.15
CA ILE A 8 -4.94 20.58 -11.75
C ILE A 8 -4.76 19.81 -10.44
N LEU A 9 -5.58 20.09 -9.43
CA LEU A 9 -5.54 19.40 -8.15
C LEU A 9 -5.80 17.89 -8.30
N CYS A 10 -6.70 17.48 -9.21
CA CYS A 10 -6.92 16.07 -9.53
C CYS A 10 -5.72 15.36 -10.18
N TYR A 11 -4.80 16.11 -10.79
CA TYR A 11 -3.58 15.56 -11.39
C TYR A 11 -2.43 15.39 -10.39
N LEU A 12 -2.41 16.17 -9.30
CA LEU A 12 -1.33 16.15 -8.30
C LEU A 12 -1.03 14.78 -7.69
N PRO A 13 -2.02 13.95 -7.28
CA PRO A 13 -1.74 12.64 -6.73
C PRO A 13 -0.90 11.78 -7.68
N ARG A 14 -1.18 11.81 -8.97
CA ARG A 14 -0.43 11.03 -9.98
C ARG A 14 1.03 11.47 -10.05
N LEU A 15 1.28 12.78 -10.08
CA LEU A 15 2.65 13.32 -10.10
C LEU A 15 3.43 12.92 -8.84
N ILE A 16 2.78 12.98 -7.67
CA ILE A 16 3.39 12.58 -6.40
C ILE A 16 3.75 11.09 -6.42
N TRP A 17 2.87 10.25 -6.97
CA TRP A 17 3.14 8.82 -7.11
C TRP A 17 4.33 8.52 -8.02
N GLU A 18 4.37 9.14 -9.20
CA GLU A 18 5.48 8.99 -10.16
C GLU A 18 6.80 9.45 -9.53
N ALA A 19 6.81 10.59 -8.83
CA ALA A 19 7.99 11.08 -8.13
C ALA A 19 8.47 10.16 -6.99
N ILE A 20 7.56 9.63 -6.17
CA ILE A 20 7.90 8.72 -5.06
C ILE A 20 8.45 7.40 -5.60
N THR A 21 7.81 6.83 -6.61
CA THR A 21 8.22 5.55 -7.19
C THR A 21 9.58 5.66 -7.87
N PHE A 22 9.83 6.73 -8.61
CA PHE A 22 11.12 7.00 -9.26
C PHE A 22 12.26 7.15 -8.25
N ASN A 23 12.11 8.01 -7.24
CA ASN A 23 13.19 8.34 -6.31
C ASN A 23 13.54 7.25 -5.29
N ARG A 24 12.61 6.34 -4.96
CA ARG A 24 12.78 5.40 -3.82
C ARG A 24 12.80 3.93 -4.21
N VAL A 25 12.15 3.53 -5.29
CA VAL A 25 12.11 2.12 -5.72
C VAL A 25 13.29 1.80 -6.64
N GLY A 26 13.98 2.81 -7.19
CA GLY A 26 15.16 2.66 -8.05
C GLY A 26 14.88 2.00 -9.40
N THR A 27 13.65 1.49 -9.59
CA THR A 27 13.12 0.86 -10.79
C THR A 27 11.67 1.29 -10.94
N ASN A 28 11.21 1.49 -12.18
CA ASN A 28 9.81 1.80 -12.44
C ASN A 28 8.97 0.56 -12.09
N LEU A 29 8.21 0.60 -11.00
CA LEU A 29 7.23 -0.44 -10.66
C LEU A 29 6.27 -0.70 -11.84
N GLY A 30 5.96 0.36 -12.61
CA GLY A 30 5.23 0.26 -13.87
C GLY A 30 5.92 -0.62 -14.91
N PHE A 31 7.24 -0.53 -15.08
CA PHE A 31 8.00 -1.39 -15.99
C PHE A 31 7.97 -2.87 -15.55
N LEU A 32 8.05 -3.14 -14.24
CA LEU A 32 7.94 -4.51 -13.72
C LEU A 32 6.56 -5.12 -14.00
N LEU A 33 5.49 -4.35 -13.78
CA LEU A 33 4.12 -4.78 -14.05
C LEU A 33 3.84 -4.92 -15.54
N GLU A 34 4.37 -4.02 -16.38
CA GLU A 34 4.25 -4.12 -17.84
C GLU A 34 5.03 -5.32 -18.36
N SER A 35 6.24 -5.58 -17.86
CA SER A 35 7.03 -6.77 -18.19
C SER A 35 6.27 -8.07 -17.84
N ALA A 36 5.58 -8.09 -16.70
CA ALA A 36 4.73 -9.21 -16.30
C ALA A 36 3.51 -9.36 -17.22
N ARG A 37 2.90 -8.24 -17.64
CA ARG A 37 1.80 -8.22 -18.59
C ARG A 37 2.21 -8.70 -19.98
N GLU A 38 3.39 -8.31 -20.46
CA GLU A 38 3.95 -8.81 -21.72
C GLU A 38 4.26 -10.30 -21.64
N ALA A 39 4.85 -10.77 -20.53
CA ALA A 39 5.09 -12.19 -20.31
C ALA A 39 3.79 -13.03 -20.35
N SER A 40 2.63 -12.43 -20.02
CA SER A 40 1.33 -13.11 -20.14
C SER A 40 0.86 -13.34 -21.58
N LYS A 41 1.38 -12.57 -22.53
CA LYS A 41 1.01 -12.67 -23.96
C LYS A 41 1.95 -13.59 -24.73
N GLU A 42 3.18 -13.79 -24.25
CA GLU A 42 4.18 -14.60 -24.91
C GLU A 42 4.05 -16.09 -24.57
N THR A 43 4.55 -16.96 -25.45
CA THR A 43 4.49 -18.43 -25.29
C THR A 43 5.87 -19.05 -25.52
N GLY A 44 6.16 -20.16 -24.84
CA GLY A 44 7.39 -20.93 -25.04
C GLY A 44 8.60 -20.41 -24.24
N LYS A 45 9.77 -20.39 -24.88
CA LYS A 45 11.07 -20.13 -24.22
C LYS A 45 11.22 -18.67 -23.78
N GLU A 46 10.70 -17.72 -24.56
CA GLU A 46 10.73 -16.29 -24.25
C GLU A 46 9.96 -15.96 -22.97
N ARG A 47 8.78 -16.57 -22.78
CA ARG A 47 8.00 -16.45 -21.55
C ARG A 47 8.79 -16.90 -20.32
N SER A 48 9.44 -18.06 -20.40
CA SER A 48 10.26 -18.58 -19.30
C SER A 48 11.43 -17.64 -18.98
N ASN A 49 12.10 -17.08 -19.99
CA ASN A 49 13.19 -16.13 -19.81
C ASN A 49 12.70 -14.85 -19.11
N ARG A 50 11.55 -14.31 -19.53
CA ARG A 50 10.95 -13.13 -18.89
C ARG A 50 10.51 -13.42 -17.45
N VAL A 51 9.90 -14.57 -17.19
CA VAL A 51 9.52 -15.00 -15.84
C VAL A 51 10.75 -15.06 -14.93
N GLN A 52 11.86 -15.62 -15.41
CA GLN A 52 13.13 -15.65 -14.67
C GLN A 52 13.72 -14.26 -14.45
N PHE A 53 13.64 -13.38 -15.45
CA PHE A 53 14.04 -11.98 -15.31
C PHE A 53 13.21 -11.26 -14.23
N ILE A 54 11.89 -11.41 -14.26
CA ILE A 54 10.99 -10.79 -13.26
C ILE A 54 11.27 -11.33 -11.86
N ALA A 55 11.46 -12.65 -11.72
CA ALA A 55 11.84 -13.26 -10.44
C ALA A 55 13.17 -12.70 -9.92
N ASN A 56 14.19 -12.56 -10.78
CA ASN A 56 15.47 -11.93 -10.45
C ASN A 56 15.33 -10.49 -9.93
N VAL A 57 14.52 -9.68 -10.63
CA VAL A 57 14.28 -8.30 -10.24
C VAL A 57 13.53 -8.26 -8.90
N MET A 58 12.50 -9.07 -8.71
CA MET A 58 11.78 -9.17 -7.44
C MET A 58 12.68 -9.61 -6.29
N ASP A 59 13.52 -10.62 -6.49
CA ASP A 59 14.50 -11.07 -5.50
C ASP A 59 15.42 -9.92 -5.13
N THR A 60 15.98 -9.22 -6.11
CA THR A 60 16.87 -8.06 -5.88
C THR A 60 16.16 -6.96 -5.10
N LEU A 61 14.91 -6.64 -5.43
CA LEU A 61 14.11 -5.62 -4.73
C LEU A 61 13.79 -6.02 -3.28
N LEU A 62 13.49 -7.29 -3.03
CA LEU A 62 13.21 -7.82 -1.70
C LEU A 62 14.49 -7.96 -0.85
N PHE A 63 15.62 -8.33 -1.47
CA PHE A 63 16.93 -8.44 -0.83
C PHE A 63 17.59 -7.10 -0.53
N ALA A 64 17.57 -6.13 -1.45
CA ALA A 64 18.09 -4.79 -1.22
C ALA A 64 17.40 -4.09 -0.04
N ARG A 65 16.18 -4.53 0.29
CA ARG A 65 15.39 -4.04 1.43
C ARG A 65 15.52 -4.92 2.69
N ARG A 66 16.46 -5.86 2.71
CA ARG A 66 16.59 -6.87 3.77
C ARG A 66 17.45 -6.42 4.96
N ASP A 67 18.20 -5.33 4.89
CA ASP A 67 19.28 -5.07 5.86
C ASP A 67 18.86 -4.84 7.33
N LEU A 68 19.62 -5.58 8.17
CA LEU A 68 19.75 -5.70 9.62
C LEU A 68 18.60 -5.20 10.51
N ARG A 69 17.79 -6.14 11.01
CA ARG A 69 17.11 -5.99 12.30
C ARG A 69 17.79 -6.87 13.35
N LYS A 70 18.71 -6.27 14.12
CA LYS A 70 18.89 -6.68 15.52
C LYS A 70 17.56 -6.37 16.23
N LEU A 71 16.99 -7.41 16.85
CA LEU A 71 15.74 -7.38 17.57
C LEU A 71 15.93 -6.53 18.84
N GLU A 72 15.54 -5.26 18.80
CA GLU A 72 15.38 -4.48 20.02
C GLU A 72 13.99 -4.77 20.60
N ASN A 73 13.98 -5.55 21.68
CA ASN A 73 12.80 -5.84 22.49
C ASN A 73 12.43 -4.57 23.27
N GLY A 74 11.46 -3.81 22.78
CA GLY A 74 10.87 -2.66 23.47
C GLY A 74 9.46 -2.98 23.97
N LEU A 75 9.24 -2.72 25.26
CA LEU A 75 8.11 -3.13 26.08
C LEU A 75 6.71 -2.87 25.49
N LYS A 76 5.83 -3.84 25.78
CA LYS A 76 4.43 -3.91 25.38
C LYS A 76 3.60 -3.15 26.41
N ASP A 77 2.91 -2.08 26.01
CA ASP A 77 1.84 -1.48 26.80
C ASP A 77 0.53 -1.53 26.03
N GLN A 78 -0.50 -2.10 26.65
CA GLN A 78 -1.77 -2.44 26.02
C GLN A 78 -2.76 -1.29 26.14
N ASN A 79 -3.12 -0.69 24.99
CA ASN A 79 -4.37 0.04 24.82
C ASN A 79 -4.82 -0.08 23.35
N PHE A 80 -6.13 -0.17 23.09
CA PHE A 80 -6.69 -0.32 21.73
C PHE A 80 -6.34 0.85 20.80
N LEU A 81 -6.37 2.09 21.33
CA LEU A 81 -5.87 3.28 20.62
C LEU A 81 -4.38 3.20 20.35
N ASN A 82 -3.58 2.68 21.29
CA ASN A 82 -2.16 2.41 21.06
C ASN A 82 -1.95 1.29 20.04
N THR A 83 -2.89 0.36 19.85
CA THR A 83 -2.83 -0.67 18.80
C THR A 83 -3.08 -0.07 17.42
N ILE A 84 -4.06 0.83 17.30
CA ILE A 84 -4.30 1.59 16.05
C ILE A 84 -3.13 2.53 15.77
N LEU A 85 -2.66 3.26 16.79
CA LEU A 85 -1.50 4.13 16.69
C LEU A 85 -0.25 3.31 16.32
N HIS A 86 0.03 2.17 16.97
CA HIS A 86 1.12 1.27 16.57
C HIS A 86 0.91 0.67 15.19
N THR A 87 -0.32 0.43 14.74
CA THR A 87 -0.60 -0.06 13.39
C THR A 87 -0.27 1.03 12.37
N ILE A 88 -0.62 2.28 12.66
CA ILE A 88 -0.27 3.47 11.85
C ILE A 88 1.23 3.78 11.94
N GLN A 89 1.87 3.60 13.11
CA GLN A 89 3.31 3.78 13.33
C GLN A 89 4.13 2.64 12.70
N ASN A 90 3.58 1.43 12.66
CA ASN A 90 4.11 0.29 11.90
C ASN A 90 3.86 0.45 10.40
N LEU A 91 2.85 1.24 10.01
CA LEU A 91 2.63 1.67 8.63
C LEU A 91 3.62 2.80 8.25
N LEU A 92 4.07 3.64 9.18
CA LEU A 92 5.02 4.72 8.88
C LEU A 92 6.40 4.16 8.46
N PRO A 93 7.04 4.74 7.42
CA PRO A 93 8.22 4.18 6.73
C PRO A 93 9.51 4.20 7.57
N ARG A 94 9.47 4.66 8.82
CA ARG A 94 10.66 5.11 9.55
C ARG A 94 11.50 3.96 10.15
N LYS A 95 11.01 2.71 10.22
CA LYS A 95 11.76 1.60 10.88
C LYS A 95 11.65 0.18 10.28
N ARG A 96 10.89 -0.08 9.20
CA ARG A 96 10.84 -1.42 8.55
C ARG A 96 10.83 -1.31 7.02
N LEU A 97 11.99 -1.59 6.41
CA LEU A 97 12.20 -1.44 4.96
C LEU A 97 11.41 -2.46 4.11
N GLY A 98 10.88 -3.53 4.72
CA GLY A 98 10.04 -4.57 4.06
C GLY A 98 8.53 -4.35 4.07
N THR A 99 8.06 -3.20 4.56
CA THR A 99 6.65 -2.72 4.47
C THR A 99 6.55 -1.39 3.72
N ALA A 100 7.67 -0.86 3.23
CA ALA A 100 7.73 0.50 2.71
C ALA A 100 6.91 0.64 1.42
N LEU A 101 6.94 -0.36 0.54
CA LEU A 101 6.21 -0.28 -0.75
C LEU A 101 4.70 -0.26 -0.53
N VAL A 102 4.21 -1.16 0.33
CA VAL A 102 2.79 -1.21 0.72
C VAL A 102 2.37 0.11 1.35
N THR A 103 3.17 0.64 2.28
CA THR A 103 2.89 1.92 2.92
C THR A 103 2.76 3.05 1.91
N TYR A 104 3.69 3.19 0.97
CA TYR A 104 3.62 4.25 -0.04
C TYR A 104 2.37 4.10 -0.92
N TYR A 105 2.02 2.87 -1.28
CA TYR A 105 0.78 2.59 -2.02
C TYR A 105 -0.48 2.98 -1.22
N MET A 106 -0.51 2.69 0.08
CA MET A 106 -1.63 3.09 0.94
C MET A 106 -1.69 4.62 1.11
N ILE A 107 -0.55 5.28 1.25
CA ILE A 107 -0.47 6.76 1.36
C ILE A 107 -1.02 7.40 0.09
N ILE A 108 -0.63 6.94 -1.10
CA ILE A 108 -1.13 7.53 -2.34
C ILE A 108 -2.64 7.33 -2.49
N LYS A 109 -3.15 6.15 -2.15
CA LYS A 109 -4.59 5.86 -2.15
C LYS A 109 -5.36 6.80 -1.22
N SER A 110 -4.83 7.03 -0.02
CA SER A 110 -5.36 8.04 0.90
C SER A 110 -5.27 9.46 0.34
N PHE A 111 -4.24 9.80 -0.42
CA PHE A 111 -4.10 11.11 -1.06
C PHE A 111 -5.11 11.31 -2.20
N TYR A 112 -5.42 10.27 -2.98
CA TYR A 112 -6.52 10.30 -3.95
C TYR A 112 -7.88 10.52 -3.26
N LEU A 113 -8.14 9.82 -2.15
CA LEU A 113 -9.36 10.02 -1.36
C LEU A 113 -9.42 11.43 -0.78
N LEU A 114 -8.33 11.92 -0.20
CA LEU A 114 -8.25 13.27 0.34
C LEU A 114 -8.45 14.33 -0.74
N ASN A 115 -7.91 14.10 -1.95
CA ASN A 115 -8.18 14.99 -3.08
C ASN A 115 -9.67 14.97 -3.45
N ALA A 116 -10.31 13.80 -3.57
CA ALA A 116 -11.73 13.71 -3.88
C ALA A 116 -12.61 14.43 -2.83
N VAL A 117 -12.31 14.25 -1.53
CA VAL A 117 -12.97 14.98 -0.44
C VAL A 117 -12.66 16.47 -0.50
N GLY A 118 -11.41 16.85 -0.78
CA GLY A 118 -10.99 18.23 -0.97
C GLY A 118 -11.73 18.93 -2.11
N GLN A 119 -12.02 18.22 -3.21
CA GLN A 119 -12.83 18.74 -4.31
C GLN A 119 -14.27 19.02 -3.86
N LEU A 120 -14.86 18.12 -3.07
CA LEU A 120 -16.19 18.33 -2.49
C LEU A 120 -16.21 19.57 -1.58
N LEU A 121 -15.22 19.71 -0.70
CA LEU A 121 -15.09 20.86 0.20
C LEU A 121 -14.82 22.18 -0.54
N LEU A 122 -14.02 22.14 -1.61
CA LEU A 122 -13.76 23.31 -2.44
C LEU A 122 -15.03 23.80 -3.13
N MET A 123 -15.86 22.88 -3.65
CA MET A 123 -17.15 23.21 -4.25
C MET A 123 -18.08 23.83 -3.20
N GLU A 124 -18.21 23.20 -2.03
CA GLU A 124 -19.02 23.73 -0.93
C GLU A 124 -18.61 25.16 -0.54
N ARG A 125 -17.29 25.41 -0.44
CA ARG A 125 -16.76 26.73 -0.13
C ARG A 125 -16.99 27.75 -1.24
N PHE A 126 -16.87 27.35 -2.51
CA PHE A 126 -17.05 28.24 -3.65
C PHE A 126 -18.51 28.67 -3.84
N LEU A 127 -19.45 27.75 -3.62
CA LEU A 127 -20.88 28.04 -3.72
C LEU A 127 -21.38 28.87 -2.53
N GLY A 128 -20.54 29.07 -1.50
CA GLY A 128 -20.81 29.99 -0.40
C GLY A 128 -21.99 29.58 0.46
N VAL A 129 -22.35 28.29 0.44
CA VAL A 129 -23.52 27.77 1.13
C VAL A 129 -23.23 27.73 2.63
N ARG A 130 -23.91 28.57 3.41
CA ARG A 130 -23.77 28.64 4.87
C ARG A 130 -24.98 27.96 5.51
N GLY A 131 -24.79 27.17 6.56
CA GLY A 131 -25.88 26.58 7.35
C GLY A 131 -26.30 25.16 6.93
N GLU A 132 -27.61 24.88 6.92
CA GLU A 132 -28.24 23.55 6.78
C GLU A 132 -27.89 22.79 5.49
N TYR A 133 -27.26 23.46 4.52
CA TYR A 133 -26.85 22.88 3.24
C TYR A 133 -25.38 22.41 3.20
N ARG A 134 -24.76 22.11 4.36
CA ARG A 134 -23.38 21.57 4.47
C ARG A 134 -23.18 20.27 3.68
N LEU A 135 -24.25 19.50 3.47
CA LEU A 135 -24.33 18.40 2.52
C LEU A 135 -25.07 18.87 1.26
N PHE A 136 -24.47 19.84 0.58
CA PHE A 136 -25.04 20.56 -0.56
C PHE A 136 -25.75 19.65 -1.56
N GLY A 137 -25.11 18.54 -1.95
CA GLY A 137 -25.71 17.64 -2.95
C GLY A 137 -26.80 16.71 -2.44
N LEU A 138 -26.83 16.32 -1.16
CA LEU A 138 -27.97 15.57 -0.60
C LEU A 138 -29.19 16.46 -0.45
N SER A 139 -28.97 17.71 -0.05
CA SER A 139 -30.04 18.71 0.12
C SER A 139 -30.65 19.07 -1.24
N ILE A 140 -29.81 19.29 -2.27
CA ILE A 140 -30.27 19.54 -3.64
C ILE A 140 -30.92 18.31 -4.27
N LEU A 141 -30.45 17.09 -4.00
CA LEU A 141 -31.12 15.88 -4.49
C LEU A 141 -32.54 15.79 -3.92
N GLY A 142 -32.69 16.05 -2.63
CA GLY A 142 -33.99 16.12 -1.96
C GLY A 142 -34.90 17.18 -2.58
N ASP A 143 -34.40 18.41 -2.76
CA ASP A 143 -35.17 19.51 -3.34
C ASP A 143 -35.54 19.27 -4.80
N LEU A 144 -34.67 18.62 -5.58
CA LEU A 144 -34.93 18.26 -6.98
C LEU A 144 -35.96 17.13 -7.11
N ILE A 145 -35.92 16.14 -6.22
CA ILE A 145 -36.92 15.05 -6.14
C ILE A 145 -38.28 15.60 -5.67
N MET A 146 -38.28 16.54 -4.73
CA MET A 146 -39.49 17.22 -4.23
C MET A 146 -40.02 18.32 -5.15
N GLY A 147 -39.37 18.56 -6.30
CA GLY A 147 -39.84 19.53 -7.30
C GLY A 147 -39.79 20.99 -6.84
N ARG A 148 -38.98 21.32 -5.82
CA ARG A 148 -38.82 22.72 -5.37
C ARG A 148 -37.98 23.49 -6.38
N HIS A 149 -38.55 24.56 -6.93
CA HIS A 149 -37.90 25.40 -7.92
C HIS A 149 -36.80 26.28 -7.30
N TRP A 150 -35.75 26.52 -8.07
CA TRP A 150 -34.54 27.35 -7.83
C TRP A 150 -34.74 28.77 -7.27
N ASN A 151 -35.98 29.24 -7.12
CA ASN A 151 -36.27 30.60 -6.66
C ASN A 151 -35.90 30.83 -5.18
N GLU A 152 -35.81 29.76 -4.40
CA GLU A 152 -35.59 29.84 -2.95
C GLU A 152 -34.11 29.77 -2.54
N THR A 153 -33.26 29.06 -3.31
CA THR A 153 -31.89 28.72 -2.84
C THR A 153 -30.86 29.83 -3.06
N SER A 154 -31.08 30.80 -3.96
CA SER A 154 -30.19 31.97 -4.22
C SER A 154 -28.71 31.69 -4.51
N VAL A 155 -28.28 30.41 -4.60
CA VAL A 155 -26.87 30.02 -4.84
C VAL A 155 -26.41 30.40 -6.25
N PHE A 156 -27.31 30.30 -7.23
CA PHE A 156 -27.02 30.64 -8.63
C PHE A 156 -28.10 31.57 -9.21
N PRO A 157 -28.00 32.91 -9.03
CA PRO A 157 -28.96 33.85 -9.60
C PRO A 157 -28.94 33.84 -11.13
N ARG A 158 -30.11 33.68 -11.75
CA ARG A 158 -30.29 33.68 -13.22
C ARG A 158 -30.56 35.08 -13.77
N VAL A 159 -30.95 36.00 -12.88
CA VAL A 159 -31.22 37.41 -13.16
C VAL A 159 -30.44 38.25 -12.16
N GLY A 160 -29.77 39.30 -12.65
CA GLY A 160 -29.07 40.29 -11.83
C GLY A 160 -29.45 41.72 -12.22
N PHE A 161 -29.19 42.68 -11.33
CA PHE A 161 -29.39 44.10 -11.61
C PHE A 161 -28.04 44.80 -11.73
N CYS A 162 -27.79 45.45 -12.86
CA CYS A 162 -26.56 46.20 -13.11
C CYS A 162 -26.85 47.69 -13.11
N ARG A 163 -26.05 48.47 -12.37
CA ARG A 163 -26.06 49.93 -12.44
C ARG A 163 -25.17 50.37 -13.59
N VAL A 164 -25.76 50.94 -14.63
CA VAL A 164 -25.03 51.42 -15.80
C VAL A 164 -25.03 52.96 -15.82
N PRO A 165 -23.86 53.60 -16.01
CA PRO A 165 -23.78 55.05 -16.17
C PRO A 165 -24.32 55.42 -17.55
N ILE A 166 -25.22 56.40 -17.60
CA ILE A 166 -25.67 56.99 -18.87
C ILE A 166 -24.84 58.24 -19.17
N LYS A 167 -24.43 58.41 -20.43
CA LYS A 167 -23.58 59.52 -20.87
C LYS A 167 -24.39 60.83 -20.96
N LEU A 168 -24.69 61.44 -19.83
CA LEU A 168 -25.22 62.81 -19.75
C LEU A 168 -24.17 63.76 -19.15
N THR A 169 -24.11 64.99 -19.65
CA THR A 169 -23.25 66.09 -19.16
C THR A 169 -23.80 66.69 -17.86
N SER A 170 -24.15 65.84 -16.88
CA SER A 170 -24.63 66.25 -15.56
C SER A 170 -23.68 65.74 -14.49
N THR A 171 -23.36 66.59 -13.51
CA THR A 171 -22.55 66.24 -12.34
C THR A 171 -23.44 66.27 -11.09
N PRO A 172 -23.68 65.12 -10.42
CA PRO A 172 -23.14 63.77 -10.66
C PRO A 172 -23.75 63.05 -11.88
N ILE A 173 -23.01 62.09 -12.44
CA ILE A 173 -23.44 61.28 -13.60
C ILE A 173 -24.64 60.42 -13.19
N PRO A 174 -25.81 60.53 -13.87
CA PRO A 174 -26.97 59.71 -13.53
C PRO A 174 -26.72 58.23 -13.86
N MET A 175 -27.16 57.36 -12.95
CA MET A 175 -27.03 55.90 -13.06
C MET A 175 -28.41 55.28 -13.21
N VAL A 176 -28.58 54.33 -14.14
CA VAL A 176 -29.82 53.57 -14.30
C VAL A 176 -29.59 52.10 -13.97
N THR A 177 -30.57 51.47 -13.34
CA THR A 177 -30.55 50.03 -13.05
C THR A 177 -31.22 49.27 -14.19
N VAL A 178 -30.47 48.38 -14.84
CA VAL A 178 -30.99 47.48 -15.86
C VAL A 178 -31.02 46.05 -15.36
N GLN A 179 -32.00 45.28 -15.82
CA GLN A 179 -32.09 43.85 -15.53
C GLN A 179 -31.25 43.07 -16.56
N CYS A 180 -30.34 42.23 -16.07
CA CYS A 180 -29.46 41.39 -16.87
C CYS A 180 -29.77 39.92 -16.62
N THR A 181 -29.84 39.12 -17.69
CA THR A 181 -29.93 37.66 -17.59
C THR A 181 -28.53 37.04 -17.63
N LEU A 182 -28.23 36.10 -16.74
CA LEU A 182 -26.93 35.43 -16.64
C LEU A 182 -27.05 33.97 -17.09
N PRO A 183 -27.08 33.68 -18.40
CA PRO A 183 -27.22 32.32 -18.92
C PRO A 183 -26.04 31.41 -18.54
N VAL A 184 -24.85 31.98 -18.30
CA VAL A 184 -23.67 31.24 -17.83
C VAL A 184 -23.93 30.56 -16.48
N ASN A 185 -24.74 31.17 -15.62
CA ASN A 185 -24.98 30.66 -14.28
C ASN A 185 -25.91 29.43 -14.28
N MET A 186 -26.84 29.38 -15.23
CA MET A 186 -27.68 28.20 -15.50
C MET A 186 -26.83 26.98 -15.85
N LEU A 187 -25.81 27.17 -16.69
CA LEU A 187 -24.92 26.10 -17.09
C LEU A 187 -24.06 25.62 -15.92
N ASN A 188 -23.51 26.56 -15.15
CA ASN A 188 -22.71 26.26 -13.96
C ASN A 188 -23.51 25.45 -12.93
N GLU A 189 -24.77 25.82 -12.66
CA GLU A 189 -25.67 25.09 -11.76
C GLU A 189 -25.71 23.59 -12.12
N LYS A 190 -25.93 23.25 -13.39
CA LYS A 190 -26.03 21.85 -13.84
C LYS A 190 -24.69 21.12 -13.76
N ILE A 191 -23.59 21.78 -14.12
CA ILE A 191 -22.25 21.20 -14.06
C ILE A 191 -21.87 20.89 -12.60
N TYR A 192 -22.10 21.81 -11.66
CA TYR A 192 -21.74 21.61 -10.25
C TYR A 192 -22.58 20.51 -9.60
N VAL A 193 -23.86 20.40 -9.93
CA VAL A 193 -24.70 19.29 -9.47
C VAL A 193 -24.16 17.94 -9.96
N PHE A 194 -23.84 17.84 -11.26
CA PHE A 194 -23.24 16.63 -11.83
C PHE A 194 -21.89 16.28 -11.18
N LEU A 195 -20.99 17.26 -11.06
CA LEU A 195 -19.66 17.06 -10.48
C LEU A 195 -19.73 16.62 -9.02
N TRP A 196 -20.68 17.14 -8.24
CA TRP A 196 -20.84 16.73 -6.85
C TRP A 196 -21.15 15.23 -6.73
N PHE A 197 -22.14 14.73 -7.49
CA PHE A 197 -22.46 13.29 -7.49
C PHE A 197 -21.30 12.45 -8.00
N TRP A 198 -20.61 12.94 -9.03
CA TRP A 198 -19.43 12.29 -9.57
C TRP A 198 -18.32 12.14 -8.52
N PHE A 199 -17.98 13.21 -7.79
CA PHE A 199 -16.95 13.14 -6.76
C PHE A 199 -17.36 12.30 -5.55
N VAL A 200 -18.64 12.28 -5.17
CA VAL A 200 -19.15 11.35 -4.15
C VAL A 200 -18.99 9.90 -4.60
N PHE A 201 -19.35 9.60 -5.85
CA PHE A 201 -19.16 8.27 -6.43
C PHE A 201 -17.67 7.87 -6.44
N VAL A 202 -16.79 8.74 -6.94
CA VAL A 202 -15.33 8.50 -6.94
C VAL A 202 -14.78 8.31 -5.53
N ALA A 203 -15.19 9.14 -4.56
CA ALA A 203 -14.77 8.99 -3.17
C ALA A 203 -15.23 7.64 -2.57
N SER A 204 -16.46 7.22 -2.87
CA SER A 204 -16.98 5.93 -2.41
C SER A 204 -16.20 4.74 -2.99
N LEU A 205 -15.83 4.80 -4.28
CA LEU A 205 -14.99 3.79 -4.93
C LEU A 205 -13.58 3.74 -4.32
N GLU A 206 -13.00 4.90 -3.99
CA GLU A 206 -11.68 4.94 -3.35
C GLU A 206 -11.73 4.39 -1.92
N VAL A 207 -12.77 4.69 -1.13
CA VAL A 207 -12.98 4.08 0.20
C VAL A 207 -13.11 2.56 0.08
N ALA A 208 -13.93 2.06 -0.86
CA ALA A 208 -14.08 0.63 -1.09
C ALA A 208 -12.76 -0.01 -1.54
N SER A 209 -12.03 0.63 -2.44
CA SER A 209 -10.70 0.20 -2.88
C SER A 209 -9.73 0.09 -1.70
N ILE A 210 -9.62 1.13 -0.87
CA ILE A 210 -8.78 1.14 0.33
C ILE A 210 -9.18 0.02 1.28
N GLY A 211 -10.47 -0.11 1.60
CA GLY A 211 -10.98 -1.16 2.48
C GLY A 211 -10.63 -2.56 1.98
N VAL A 212 -10.84 -2.82 0.69
CA VAL A 212 -10.50 -4.10 0.06
C VAL A 212 -9.00 -4.38 0.12
N TRP A 213 -8.13 -3.38 -0.10
CA TRP A 213 -6.68 -3.55 0.02
C TRP A 213 -6.25 -3.80 1.47
N ILE A 214 -6.84 -3.11 2.43
CA ILE A 214 -6.62 -3.35 3.86
C ILE A 214 -7.02 -4.79 4.21
N CYS A 215 -8.22 -5.24 3.84
CA CYS A 215 -8.67 -6.60 4.12
C CYS A 215 -7.75 -7.66 3.47
N ARG A 216 -7.29 -7.42 2.24
CA ARG A 216 -6.36 -8.33 1.53
C ARG A 216 -4.99 -8.41 2.19
N LEU A 217 -4.45 -7.28 2.69
CA LEU A 217 -3.08 -7.20 3.21
C LEU A 217 -2.98 -7.39 4.73
N ALA A 218 -3.94 -6.92 5.52
CA ALA A 218 -3.87 -6.92 6.98
C ALA A 218 -3.90 -8.34 7.58
N ALA A 219 -4.73 -9.22 7.02
CA ALA A 219 -4.87 -10.58 7.53
C ALA A 219 -3.70 -11.47 7.06
N ARG A 220 -2.75 -11.75 7.96
CA ARG A 220 -1.64 -12.69 7.73
C ARG A 220 -2.12 -14.03 7.19
N GLN A 221 -3.17 -14.59 7.80
CA GLN A 221 -3.75 -15.84 7.34
C GLN A 221 -4.36 -15.73 5.94
N SER A 222 -4.85 -14.56 5.52
CA SER A 222 -5.34 -14.37 4.16
C SER A 222 -4.21 -14.37 3.13
N ARG A 223 -3.05 -13.78 3.46
CA ARG A 223 -1.86 -13.80 2.60
C ARG A 223 -1.33 -15.22 2.42
N LEU A 224 -1.18 -15.98 3.51
CA LEU A 224 -0.77 -17.38 3.46
C LEU A 224 -1.77 -18.25 2.69
N ARG A 225 -3.08 -18.11 2.96
CA ARG A 225 -4.12 -18.83 2.20
C ARG A 225 -4.11 -18.49 0.71
N SER A 226 -3.75 -17.26 0.35
CA SER A 226 -3.63 -16.86 -1.07
C SER A 226 -2.41 -17.52 -1.72
N LEU A 227 -1.26 -17.53 -1.05
CA LEU A 227 -0.06 -18.25 -1.50
C LEU A 227 -0.32 -19.75 -1.67
N ILE A 228 -0.93 -20.40 -0.68
CA ILE A 228 -1.28 -21.83 -0.72
C ILE A 228 -2.20 -22.09 -1.91
N ARG A 229 -3.23 -21.25 -2.13
CA ARG A 229 -4.11 -21.40 -3.30
C ARG A 229 -3.34 -21.29 -4.61
N TYR A 230 -2.37 -20.38 -4.73
CA TYR A 230 -1.57 -20.28 -5.95
C TYR A 230 -0.73 -21.52 -6.20
N LEU A 231 -0.12 -22.09 -5.16
CA LEU A 231 0.69 -23.31 -5.27
C LEU A 231 -0.14 -24.57 -5.52
N LYS A 232 -1.34 -24.66 -4.91
CA LYS A 232 -2.30 -25.75 -5.16
C LYS A 232 -2.78 -25.77 -6.60
N VAL A 233 -3.13 -24.62 -7.16
CA VAL A 233 -3.57 -24.52 -8.57
C VAL A 233 -2.45 -24.88 -9.54
N ALA A 234 -1.20 -24.66 -9.14
CA ALA A 234 -0.04 -24.97 -9.97
C ALA A 234 0.54 -26.37 -9.74
N ASP A 235 -0.15 -27.22 -8.95
CA ASP A 235 0.16 -28.62 -8.67
C ASP A 235 1.56 -28.89 -8.07
N VAL A 236 2.11 -27.90 -7.36
CA VAL A 236 3.43 -27.99 -6.68
C VAL A 236 3.29 -27.97 -5.16
N TYR A 237 2.06 -27.93 -4.64
CA TYR A 237 1.81 -27.86 -3.20
C TYR A 237 1.84 -29.25 -2.55
N GLU A 238 2.69 -29.39 -1.54
CA GLU A 238 2.71 -30.55 -0.64
C GLU A 238 2.47 -30.05 0.80
N GLU A 239 1.67 -30.78 1.60
CA GLU A 239 1.30 -30.39 2.97
C GLU A 239 2.52 -30.29 3.91
N SER A 240 3.58 -31.05 3.59
CA SER A 240 4.91 -30.98 4.23
C SER A 240 5.58 -29.59 4.13
N MET A 241 5.20 -28.79 3.13
CA MET A 241 5.82 -27.48 2.85
C MET A 241 5.19 -26.32 3.63
N ASP A 242 4.14 -26.53 4.42
CA ASP A 242 3.51 -25.49 5.22
C ASP A 242 4.46 -24.68 6.12
N PRO A 243 5.37 -25.31 6.92
CA PRO A 243 6.33 -24.56 7.74
C PRO A 243 7.34 -23.78 6.89
N LEU A 244 7.76 -24.34 5.74
CA LEU A 244 8.64 -23.68 4.79
C LEU A 244 7.96 -22.45 4.16
N LEU A 245 6.71 -22.58 3.74
CA LEU A 245 5.93 -21.52 3.10
C LEU A 245 5.61 -20.39 4.08
N ALA A 246 5.32 -20.71 5.34
CA ALA A 246 5.16 -19.73 6.40
C ALA A 246 6.45 -18.93 6.63
N ARG A 247 7.61 -19.59 6.55
CA ARG A 247 8.93 -18.97 6.70
C ARG A 247 9.34 -18.14 5.48
N PHE A 248 9.03 -18.63 4.28
CA PHE A 248 9.15 -17.90 3.01
C PHE A 248 8.35 -16.60 3.05
N GLU A 249 7.08 -16.64 3.47
CA GLU A 249 6.25 -15.44 3.58
C GLU A 249 6.80 -14.45 4.61
N LEU A 250 7.25 -14.92 5.77
CA LEU A 250 7.76 -14.03 6.84
C LEU A 250 9.10 -13.40 6.52
N THR A 251 10.03 -14.20 6.00
CA THR A 251 11.44 -13.85 5.97
C THR A 251 11.79 -13.20 4.64
N PHE A 252 11.25 -13.75 3.56
CA PHE A 252 11.60 -13.41 2.19
C PHE A 252 10.56 -12.50 1.54
N LEU A 253 9.31 -12.97 1.43
CA LEU A 253 8.27 -12.24 0.69
C LEU A 253 7.77 -11.01 1.46
N ARG A 254 7.59 -11.12 2.77
CA ARG A 254 7.07 -10.06 3.66
C ARG A 254 5.75 -9.46 3.14
N MET A 255 5.42 -8.26 3.62
CA MET A 255 4.25 -7.51 3.16
C MET A 255 4.44 -6.97 1.74
N ASP A 256 5.62 -6.44 1.43
CA ASP A 256 5.93 -5.84 0.13
C ASP A 256 5.87 -6.85 -1.02
N GLY A 257 6.43 -8.05 -0.86
CA GLY A 257 6.37 -9.10 -1.87
C GLY A 257 4.97 -9.68 -2.03
N SER A 258 4.23 -9.85 -0.92
CA SER A 258 2.82 -10.29 -0.99
C SER A 258 1.96 -9.28 -1.75
N PHE A 259 2.24 -7.99 -1.58
CA PHE A 259 1.61 -6.92 -2.32
C PHE A 259 2.01 -6.93 -3.80
N LEU A 260 3.29 -7.09 -4.12
CA LEU A 260 3.78 -7.14 -5.50
C LEU A 260 3.15 -8.32 -6.27
N LEU A 261 3.13 -9.51 -5.68
CA LEU A 261 2.45 -10.67 -6.28
C LEU A 261 0.96 -10.40 -6.52
N GLN A 262 0.29 -9.72 -5.58
CA GLN A 262 -1.11 -9.36 -5.75
C GLN A 262 -1.32 -8.33 -6.86
N MET A 263 -0.43 -7.34 -6.98
CA MET A 263 -0.45 -6.36 -8.06
C MET A 263 -0.21 -7.03 -9.42
N MET A 264 0.75 -7.95 -9.51
CA MET A 264 1.01 -8.70 -10.73
C MET A 264 -0.20 -9.55 -11.11
N ARG A 265 -0.85 -10.21 -10.16
CA ARG A 265 -2.07 -10.98 -10.42
C ARG A 265 -3.19 -10.12 -11.01
N LEU A 266 -3.39 -8.91 -10.49
CA LEU A 266 -4.44 -8.01 -10.97
C LEU A 266 -4.15 -7.45 -12.37
N ASN A 267 -2.88 -7.36 -12.78
CA ASN A 267 -2.49 -6.75 -14.07
C ASN A 267 -2.13 -7.77 -15.16
N ALA A 268 -1.50 -8.90 -14.81
CA ALA A 268 -0.99 -9.93 -15.72
C ALA A 268 -1.71 -11.29 -15.60
N GLY A 269 -2.62 -11.43 -14.63
CA GLY A 269 -3.37 -12.66 -14.40
C GLY A 269 -2.72 -13.63 -13.41
N SER A 270 -3.49 -14.64 -12.99
CA SER A 270 -3.06 -15.62 -11.98
C SER A 270 -2.00 -16.58 -12.49
N LEU A 271 -2.04 -16.99 -13.75
CA LEU A 271 -1.14 -18.00 -14.32
C LEU A 271 0.32 -17.54 -14.30
N ILE A 272 0.61 -16.35 -14.82
CA ILE A 272 1.97 -15.79 -14.80
C ILE A 272 2.46 -15.54 -13.37
N THR A 273 1.56 -15.08 -12.51
CA THR A 273 1.92 -14.84 -11.10
C THR A 273 2.30 -16.16 -10.39
N GLN A 274 1.65 -17.28 -10.73
CA GLN A 274 1.98 -18.61 -10.21
C GLN A 274 3.37 -19.06 -10.68
N GLU A 275 3.69 -18.93 -11.96
CA GLU A 275 5.01 -19.29 -12.50
C GLU A 275 6.13 -18.48 -11.84
N ILE A 276 5.91 -17.18 -11.66
CA ILE A 276 6.88 -16.31 -10.99
C ILE A 276 7.02 -16.69 -9.52
N LEU A 277 5.92 -16.98 -8.83
CA LEU A 277 5.94 -17.47 -7.44
C LEU A 277 6.71 -18.80 -7.32
N GLN A 278 6.50 -19.74 -8.24
CA GLN A 278 7.22 -21.01 -8.27
C GLN A 278 8.72 -20.80 -8.51
N ALA A 279 9.09 -19.94 -9.46
CA ALA A 279 10.49 -19.60 -9.71
C ALA A 279 11.15 -18.99 -8.46
N MET A 280 10.49 -18.05 -7.79
CA MET A 280 10.98 -17.46 -6.54
C MET A 280 11.09 -18.48 -5.40
N LEU A 281 10.10 -19.37 -5.26
CA LEU A 281 10.10 -20.41 -4.22
C LEU A 281 11.25 -21.41 -4.44
N LYS A 282 11.44 -21.89 -5.67
CA LYS A 282 12.54 -22.80 -6.03
C LYS A 282 13.89 -22.20 -5.63
N ARG A 283 14.13 -20.94 -5.98
CA ARG A 283 15.38 -20.23 -5.64
C ARG A 283 15.56 -20.05 -4.15
N TYR A 284 14.49 -19.77 -3.41
CA TYR A 284 14.53 -19.69 -1.96
C TYR A 284 14.90 -21.05 -1.34
N THR A 285 14.34 -22.15 -1.83
CA THR A 285 14.66 -23.50 -1.33
C THR A 285 16.11 -23.89 -1.61
N GLU A 286 16.63 -23.58 -2.79
CA GLU A 286 18.04 -23.80 -3.14
C GLU A 286 18.98 -23.00 -2.22
N GLN A 287 18.62 -21.75 -1.90
CA GLN A 287 19.38 -20.91 -0.97
C GLN A 287 19.35 -21.44 0.47
N GLU A 288 18.20 -21.91 0.96
CA GLU A 288 18.11 -22.53 2.29
C GLU A 288 18.93 -23.82 2.36
N GLN A 289 18.87 -24.67 1.33
CA GLN A 289 19.67 -25.90 1.27
C GLN A 289 21.17 -25.60 1.25
N TYR A 290 21.61 -24.61 0.46
CA TYR A 290 23.02 -24.17 0.45
C TYR A 290 23.46 -23.62 1.82
N ALA A 291 22.60 -22.83 2.47
CA ALA A 291 22.88 -22.31 3.81
C ALA A 291 22.93 -23.43 4.87
N GLN A 292 22.11 -24.48 4.75
CA GLN A 292 22.13 -25.65 5.61
C GLN A 292 23.42 -26.46 5.42
N LYS A 293 23.80 -26.78 4.17
CA LYS A 293 25.07 -27.47 3.86
C LYS A 293 26.27 -26.75 4.47
N LYS A 294 26.34 -25.43 4.28
CA LYS A 294 27.41 -24.60 4.86
C LYS A 294 27.41 -24.53 6.39
N ARG A 295 26.26 -24.73 7.05
CA ARG A 295 26.18 -24.83 8.52
C ARG A 295 26.69 -26.18 9.02
N VAL A 296 26.37 -27.25 8.32
CA VAL A 296 26.87 -28.60 8.62
C VAL A 296 28.40 -28.66 8.43
N GLU A 297 28.92 -28.05 7.37
CA GLU A 297 30.38 -27.94 7.14
C GLU A 297 31.12 -27.08 8.19
N ARG A 298 30.43 -26.18 8.88
CA ARG A 298 31.02 -25.31 9.93
C ARG A 298 30.93 -25.88 11.34
N GLN A 299 30.14 -26.92 11.58
CA GLN A 299 30.20 -27.65 12.84
C GLN A 299 31.45 -28.53 12.79
N PRO A 300 32.45 -28.30 13.68
CA PRO A 300 33.61 -29.17 13.71
C PRO A 300 33.13 -30.57 14.07
N SER A 301 33.46 -31.55 13.23
CA SER A 301 33.33 -32.96 13.57
C SER A 301 34.10 -33.20 14.86
N GLY A 302 33.40 -33.33 15.98
CA GLY A 302 33.98 -33.93 17.19
C GLY A 302 34.54 -35.31 16.84
N PRO A 303 35.64 -35.76 17.46
CA PRO A 303 36.35 -36.94 17.02
C PRO A 303 35.42 -38.15 17.08
N LYS A 304 35.35 -38.91 15.97
CA LYS A 304 34.89 -40.29 16.01
C LYS A 304 35.74 -41.02 17.05
N SER A 305 35.09 -41.62 18.05
CA SER A 305 35.73 -42.48 19.04
C SER A 305 36.54 -43.56 18.31
N VAL A 306 37.85 -43.43 18.33
CA VAL A 306 38.78 -44.49 18.00
C VAL A 306 38.90 -45.32 19.28
N GLU A 307 38.30 -46.49 19.28
CA GLU A 307 38.63 -47.55 20.24
C GLU A 307 40.04 -48.05 19.93
N MET A 308 40.98 -47.84 20.84
CA MET A 308 42.11 -48.74 21.04
C MET A 308 42.76 -48.51 22.43
N GLU A 309 42.55 -49.51 23.28
CA GLU A 309 43.56 -50.19 24.10
C GLU A 309 44.25 -49.45 25.26
N LYS A 310 44.00 -49.93 26.50
CA LYS A 310 45.09 -50.52 27.30
C LYS A 310 44.62 -51.21 28.57
N ASP A 311 45.16 -52.42 28.74
CA ASP A 311 45.26 -53.19 29.97
C ASP A 311 45.71 -52.35 31.17
N GLY A 312 45.10 -52.65 32.33
CA GLY A 312 45.48 -52.10 33.62
C GLY A 312 45.11 -53.07 34.73
N LEU A 313 46.16 -53.61 35.35
CA LEU A 313 46.22 -54.53 36.48
C LEU A 313 45.45 -54.02 37.74
N LEU A 314 44.71 -54.95 38.37
CA LEU A 314 44.33 -55.17 39.80
C LEU A 314 44.80 -54.22 40.94
N PRO A 315 44.19 -54.26 42.16
CA PRO A 315 43.31 -53.21 42.70
C PRO A 315 43.70 -52.66 44.10
N ASP A 316 42.86 -51.76 44.64
CA ASP A 316 42.57 -51.41 46.04
C ASP A 316 43.69 -51.41 47.10
N SER A 317 43.92 -50.24 47.72
CA SER A 317 44.00 -50.07 49.19
C SER A 317 44.03 -48.57 49.56
N PRO A 318 43.47 -48.15 50.72
CA PRO A 318 43.15 -46.77 51.02
C PRO A 318 44.25 -46.11 51.84
N ASP A 319 44.45 -44.79 51.67
CA ASP A 319 44.99 -44.03 52.79
C ASP A 319 44.52 -42.58 52.85
N CYS A 320 44.28 -42.21 54.10
CA CYS A 320 43.78 -40.93 54.58
C CYS A 320 44.77 -39.81 54.26
N THR A 321 44.29 -38.58 54.08
CA THR A 321 44.34 -37.54 55.12
C THR A 321 43.89 -36.18 54.63
N VAL A 322 43.18 -35.54 55.56
CA VAL A 322 42.69 -34.16 55.58
C VAL A 322 43.87 -33.18 55.58
N THR A 323 43.74 -32.03 54.90
CA THR A 323 44.13 -30.75 55.50
C THR A 323 43.45 -29.57 54.81
N LYS A 324 43.03 -28.64 55.66
CA LYS A 324 42.21 -27.47 55.40
C LYS A 324 43.12 -26.24 55.61
N ARG A 325 43.02 -25.26 54.70
CA ARG A 325 43.16 -23.80 54.94
C ARG A 325 44.58 -23.24 55.26
N LEU A 326 45.03 -22.22 54.51
CA LEU A 326 45.18 -20.82 54.96
C LEU A 326 45.74 -19.89 53.86
N ASP A 327 44.97 -18.85 53.55
CA ASP A 327 45.23 -17.40 53.38
C ASP A 327 46.60 -16.81 52.96
N VAL A 328 46.50 -15.53 52.52
CA VAL A 328 47.52 -14.43 52.48
C VAL A 328 48.22 -14.28 51.10
N VAL A 329 48.21 -13.17 50.36
CA VAL A 329 47.76 -11.76 50.44
C VAL A 329 47.22 -11.34 49.07
#